data_AF-A0A8T4WM92-F1
#
_entry.id   AF-A0A8T4WM92-F1
#
_cell.length_a   1.000
_cell.length_b   1.000
_cell.length_c   1.000
_cell.angle_alpha   90.00
_cell.angle_beta   90.00
_cell.angle_gamma   90.00
#
_symmetry.space_group_name_H-M   'P 1'
#
loop_
_entity.id
_entity.type
_entity.pdbx_description
1 polymer ?
#
loop_
_entity_poly.entity_id
_entity_poly.type
_entity_poly.pdbx_seq_one_letter_code
_entity_poly.pdbx_strand_id
1 'polypeptide(L)'
;MSPYKEEFDPPIVKVPAERVNFPDICPVCTSEATERVRVVAYPDKRGYLRPGWKPGHTPSARRRLDLPTPESRTFLVPVCEDHYYTGDVDWRLKTICVLANGISFSLLFFAWLNFANALTNGSGIQWWIFGAGIFFAVTILAIPLAFGINKLQKSLRIVGFDPAAQNVWIQLKNDEYREEFLKENAMDTELVSWVKRA
;
A
#
# COMPACT_ATOMS: atom_id res chain seq x y z
N MET A 1 26.25 -3.84 0.41
CA MET A 1 25.59 -3.45 -0.85
C MET A 1 26.16 -2.09 -1.24
N SER A 2 26.41 -1.83 -2.52
CA SER A 2 26.89 -0.52 -2.98
C SER A 2 25.79 0.53 -2.79
N PRO A 3 26.09 1.73 -2.28
CA PRO A 3 25.08 2.76 -2.09
C PRO A 3 24.43 3.14 -3.43
N TYR A 4 23.11 2.98 -3.53
CA TYR A 4 22.33 3.33 -4.72
C TYR A 4 21.68 4.70 -4.52
N LYS A 5 21.78 5.56 -5.54
CA LYS A 5 21.15 6.89 -5.57
C LYS A 5 19.75 6.73 -6.17
N GLU A 6 18.72 6.98 -5.38
CA GLU A 6 17.32 7.00 -5.85
C GLU A 6 16.96 8.47 -6.13
N GLU A 7 16.68 8.78 -7.39
CA GLU A 7 16.23 10.11 -7.83
C GLU A 7 14.70 10.17 -7.81
N PHE A 8 14.16 11.29 -7.34
CA PHE A 8 12.72 11.49 -7.18
C PHE A 8 12.25 12.69 -8.01
N ASP A 9 11.27 12.44 -8.88
CA ASP A 9 10.52 13.46 -9.61
C ASP A 9 9.02 13.16 -9.41
N PRO A 10 8.25 13.99 -8.68
CA PRO A 10 8.62 15.27 -8.05
C PRO A 10 9.56 15.14 -6.84
N PRO A 11 10.25 16.24 -6.43
CA PRO A 11 11.16 16.24 -5.29
C PRO A 11 10.44 15.89 -3.98
N ILE A 12 11.16 15.21 -3.09
CA ILE A 12 10.67 14.82 -1.77
C ILE A 12 10.88 15.95 -0.76
N VAL A 13 9.98 16.04 0.22
CA VAL A 13 10.08 16.98 1.33
C VAL A 13 10.68 16.28 2.53
N LYS A 14 11.77 16.83 3.08
CA LYS A 14 12.39 16.37 4.32
C LYS A 14 11.94 17.28 5.45
N VAL A 15 11.37 16.69 6.51
CA VAL A 15 10.83 17.41 7.68
C VAL A 15 11.21 16.68 8.97
N PRO A 16 11.53 17.37 10.08
CA PRO A 16 11.72 16.74 11.38
C PRO A 16 10.44 16.00 11.82
N ALA A 17 10.57 14.72 12.16
CA ALA A 17 9.46 13.81 12.47
C ALA A 17 8.57 14.30 13.63
N GLU A 18 9.13 15.10 14.53
CA GLU A 18 8.47 15.56 15.76
C GLU A 18 7.64 16.83 15.57
N ARG A 19 7.87 17.58 14.49
CA ARG A 19 7.23 18.88 14.24
C ARG A 19 6.45 18.94 12.93
N VAL A 20 6.17 17.79 12.32
CA VAL A 20 5.39 17.74 11.07
C VAL A 20 3.95 18.17 11.33
N ASN A 21 3.55 19.30 10.76
CA ASN A 21 2.16 19.72 10.69
C ASN A 21 1.61 19.48 9.28
N PHE A 22 0.48 18.79 9.17
CA PHE A 22 -0.20 18.62 7.88
C PHE A 22 -1.26 19.72 7.74
N PRO A 23 -1.38 20.38 6.57
CA PRO A 23 -2.42 21.38 6.34
C PRO A 23 -3.79 20.71 6.36
N ASP A 24 -4.84 21.42 6.81
CA ASP A 24 -6.23 20.92 6.93
C ASP A 24 -6.95 20.80 5.56
N ILE A 25 -6.22 20.32 4.57
CA ILE A 25 -6.64 20.09 3.19
C ILE A 25 -6.42 18.61 2.85
N CYS A 26 -7.26 18.04 1.99
CA CYS A 26 -7.09 16.66 1.56
C CYS A 26 -5.88 16.52 0.59
N PRO A 27 -4.91 15.63 0.84
CA PRO A 27 -3.77 15.42 -0.05
C PRO A 27 -4.14 14.79 -1.41
N VAL A 28 -5.36 14.26 -1.57
CA VAL A 28 -5.81 13.62 -2.81
C VAL A 28 -6.50 14.60 -3.74
N CYS A 29 -7.43 15.41 -3.22
CA CYS A 29 -8.33 16.27 -4.01
C CYS A 29 -8.30 17.75 -3.64
N THR A 30 -7.43 18.15 -2.70
CA THR A 30 -7.28 19.52 -2.21
C THR A 30 -8.56 20.20 -1.68
N SER A 31 -9.60 19.43 -1.39
CA SER A 31 -10.78 19.89 -0.67
C SER A 31 -10.50 20.04 0.84
N GLU A 32 -11.35 20.78 1.55
CA GLU A 32 -11.31 20.87 3.01
C GLU A 32 -11.37 19.49 3.67
N ALA A 33 -10.58 19.31 4.73
CA ALA A 33 -10.51 18.05 5.44
C ALA A 33 -11.50 17.97 6.60
N THR A 34 -12.34 16.94 6.59
CA THR A 34 -13.35 16.70 7.63
C THR A 34 -12.88 15.70 8.68
N GLU A 35 -12.00 14.77 8.28
CA GLU A 35 -11.60 13.60 9.06
C GLU A 35 -10.07 13.48 9.18
N ARG A 36 -9.58 12.71 10.15
CA ARG A 36 -8.13 12.47 10.34
C ARG A 36 -7.79 10.99 10.27
N VAL A 37 -6.91 10.64 9.35
CA VAL A 37 -6.43 9.26 9.14
C VAL A 37 -5.08 9.07 9.81
N ARG A 38 -4.94 7.99 10.59
CA ARG A 38 -3.67 7.62 11.22
C ARG A 38 -2.79 6.84 10.24
N VAL A 39 -1.66 7.43 9.86
CA VAL A 39 -0.64 6.80 9.02
C VAL A 39 0.53 6.37 9.89
N VAL A 40 0.84 5.07 9.93
CA VAL A 40 1.94 4.51 10.73
C VAL A 40 3.12 4.20 9.83
N ALA A 41 4.23 4.92 10.01
CA ALA A 41 5.45 4.68 9.24
C ALA A 41 6.51 3.97 10.09
N TYR A 42 7.27 3.09 9.43
CA TYR A 42 8.39 2.36 10.02
C TYR A 42 9.66 2.69 9.21
N PRO A 43 10.79 3.01 9.85
CA PRO A 43 12.02 3.44 9.19
C PRO A 43 12.57 2.41 8.20
N ASP A 44 12.53 1.13 8.54
CA ASP A 44 13.10 0.06 7.71
C ASP A 44 12.11 -0.57 6.73
N LYS A 45 10.88 -0.05 6.60
CA LYS A 45 9.84 -0.72 5.77
C LYS A 45 9.23 0.22 4.74
N ARG A 46 9.33 -0.20 3.47
CA ARG A 46 8.70 0.44 2.28
C ARG A 46 7.16 0.43 2.27
N GLY A 47 6.50 -0.06 3.32
CA GLY A 47 5.04 -0.21 3.38
C GLY A 47 4.48 0.18 4.75
N TYR A 48 3.59 1.16 4.74
CA TYR A 48 3.04 1.84 5.94
C TYR A 48 1.62 1.36 6.28
N LEU A 49 1.01 0.54 5.42
CA LEU A 49 -0.30 -0.07 5.64
C LEU A 49 -0.15 -1.59 5.82
N ARG A 50 -0.78 -2.06 6.91
CA ARG A 50 -0.51 -3.29 7.65
C ARG A 50 -0.26 -4.54 6.78
N PRO A 51 0.95 -5.13 6.79
CA PRO A 51 1.13 -6.50 6.33
C PRO A 51 0.58 -7.45 7.40
N GLY A 52 -0.75 -7.64 7.43
CA GLY A 52 -1.41 -8.56 8.37
C GLY A 52 -0.87 -10.00 8.34
N TRP A 53 -0.20 -10.38 7.25
CA TRP A 53 0.37 -11.71 7.02
C TRP A 53 1.85 -11.84 7.39
N LYS A 54 2.53 -10.76 7.82
CA LYS A 54 3.93 -10.88 8.28
C LYS A 54 3.96 -11.39 9.73
N PRO A 55 4.65 -12.50 10.03
CA PRO A 55 4.90 -12.92 11.41
C PRO A 55 5.54 -11.77 12.18
N GLY A 56 5.03 -11.44 13.36
CA GLY A 56 5.52 -10.31 14.16
C GLY A 56 5.10 -8.92 13.64
N HIS A 57 4.02 -8.79 12.87
CA HIS A 57 3.44 -7.48 12.58
C HIS A 57 2.58 -6.96 13.73
N THR A 58 1.79 -7.82 14.37
CA THR A 58 0.99 -7.44 15.54
C THR A 58 1.86 -7.41 16.81
N PRO A 59 1.61 -6.47 17.74
CA PRO A 59 2.36 -6.39 19.00
C PRO A 59 2.28 -7.69 19.80
N SER A 60 1.12 -8.34 19.78
CA SER A 60 0.89 -9.65 20.43
C SER A 60 1.71 -10.76 19.79
N ALA A 61 1.81 -10.82 18.45
CA ALA A 61 2.64 -11.80 17.77
C ALA A 61 4.14 -11.54 17.98
N ARG A 62 4.59 -10.28 18.04
CA ARG A 62 5.99 -9.95 18.36
C ARG A 62 6.36 -10.34 19.77
N ARG A 63 5.49 -10.07 20.75
CA ARG A 63 5.71 -10.44 22.15
C ARG A 63 5.81 -11.96 22.31
N ARG A 64 5.16 -12.75 21.46
CA ARG A 64 5.32 -14.22 21.43
C ARG A 64 6.62 -14.69 20.77
N LEU A 65 7.26 -13.84 19.96
CA LEU A 65 8.44 -14.17 19.15
C LEU A 65 9.72 -13.47 19.65
N ASP A 66 9.66 -12.77 20.79
CA ASP A 66 10.73 -11.93 21.36
C ASP A 66 11.42 -11.01 20.35
N LEU A 67 10.64 -10.49 19.39
CA LEU A 67 11.16 -9.57 18.39
C LEU A 67 11.20 -8.14 18.93
N PRO A 68 12.29 -7.38 18.75
CA PRO A 68 12.37 -5.99 19.21
C PRO A 68 11.27 -5.16 18.58
N THR A 69 10.63 -4.26 19.34
CA THR A 69 9.58 -3.39 18.81
C THR A 69 10.24 -2.36 17.89
N PRO A 70 9.89 -2.30 16.59
CA PRO A 70 10.49 -1.34 15.68
C PRO A 70 9.98 0.05 16.07
N GLU A 71 10.86 1.05 16.07
CA GLU A 71 10.45 2.43 16.25
C GLU A 71 9.46 2.78 15.15
N SER A 72 8.23 3.09 15.52
CA SER A 72 7.17 3.46 14.58
C SER A 72 6.71 4.85 14.93
N ARG A 73 6.68 5.74 13.94
CA ARG A 73 6.09 7.07 14.11
C ARG A 73 4.71 7.08 13.47
N THR A 74 3.76 7.70 14.16
CA THR A 74 2.38 7.76 13.69
C THR A 74 2.01 9.20 13.41
N PHE A 75 1.62 9.47 12.18
CA PHE A 75 1.19 10.77 11.69
C PHE A 75 -0.33 10.80 11.58
N LEU A 76 -0.93 11.94 11.91
CA LEU A 76 -2.35 12.19 11.70
C LEU A 76 -2.46 13.06 10.46
N VAL A 77 -2.96 12.47 9.37
CA VAL A 77 -3.12 13.17 8.09
C VAL A 77 -4.60 13.54 7.96
N PRO A 78 -4.93 14.83 7.78
CA PRO A 78 -6.30 15.27 7.53
C PRO A 78 -6.74 14.89 6.10
N VAL A 79 -7.97 14.38 5.96
CA VAL A 79 -8.54 13.83 4.71
C VAL A 79 -10.04 14.18 4.64
N CYS A 80 -10.61 14.33 3.45
CA CYS A 80 -12.05 14.50 3.26
C CYS A 80 -12.82 13.17 3.45
N GLU A 81 -14.14 13.24 3.64
CA GLU A 81 -15.01 12.06 3.84
C GLU A 81 -14.91 11.05 2.68
N ASP A 82 -14.86 11.52 1.43
CA ASP A 82 -14.76 10.66 0.24
C ASP A 82 -13.46 9.85 0.16
N HIS A 83 -12.40 10.35 0.81
CA HIS A 83 -11.10 9.71 0.87
C HIS A 83 -10.77 9.17 2.26
N TYR A 84 -11.71 9.25 3.20
CA TYR A 84 -11.58 8.67 4.52
C TYR A 84 -11.59 7.15 4.41
N TYR A 85 -10.51 6.53 4.86
CA TYR A 85 -10.28 5.14 4.61
C TYR A 85 -10.28 4.33 5.91
N THR A 86 -11.34 3.55 6.09
CA THR A 86 -11.43 2.57 7.18
C THR A 86 -10.79 1.26 6.71
N GLY A 87 -9.76 0.80 7.42
CA GLY A 87 -8.99 -0.40 7.05
C GLY A 87 -9.80 -1.72 7.03
N ASP A 88 -11.05 -1.70 7.47
CA ASP A 88 -11.92 -2.88 7.55
C ASP A 88 -12.48 -3.30 6.19
N VAL A 89 -12.73 -2.37 5.26
CA VAL A 89 -13.38 -2.66 3.95
C VAL A 89 -12.43 -3.42 3.02
N ASP A 90 -11.28 -2.83 2.70
CA ASP A 90 -10.07 -3.33 3.32
C ASP A 90 -9.70 -4.81 3.16
N TRP A 91 -9.58 -5.37 4.35
CA TRP A 91 -9.30 -6.77 4.60
C TRP A 91 -10.41 -7.68 4.05
N ARG A 92 -11.68 -7.23 4.06
CA ARG A 92 -12.81 -8.04 3.58
C ARG A 92 -12.70 -8.29 2.08
N LEU A 93 -12.45 -7.25 1.29
CA LEU A 93 -12.30 -7.38 -0.16
C LEU A 93 -11.11 -8.27 -0.53
N LYS A 94 -9.97 -8.08 0.13
CA LYS A 94 -8.77 -8.91 -0.05
C LYS A 94 -9.03 -10.37 0.27
N THR A 95 -9.73 -10.65 1.37
CA THR A 95 -10.07 -12.01 1.78
C THR A 95 -11.01 -12.69 0.80
N ILE A 96 -12.05 -11.98 0.36
CA ILE A 96 -12.97 -12.47 -0.67
C ILE A 96 -12.20 -12.77 -1.96
N CYS A 97 -11.29 -11.90 -2.39
CA CYS A 97 -10.47 -12.13 -3.58
C CYS A 97 -9.52 -13.32 -3.43
N VAL A 98 -8.90 -13.53 -2.27
CA VAL A 98 -8.05 -14.70 -2.02
C VAL A 98 -8.87 -15.99 -2.07
N LEU A 99 -10.04 -16.02 -1.44
CA LEU A 99 -10.93 -17.18 -1.46
C LEU A 99 -11.46 -17.47 -2.86
N ALA A 100 -11.92 -16.45 -3.58
CA ALA A 100 -12.40 -16.57 -4.96
C ALA A 100 -11.31 -17.08 -5.92
N ASN A 101 -10.07 -16.60 -5.76
CA ASN A 101 -8.93 -17.10 -6.52
C ASN A 101 -8.59 -18.56 -6.17
N GLY A 102 -8.65 -18.95 -4.90
CA GLY A 102 -8.44 -20.35 -4.50
C GLY A 102 -9.48 -21.30 -5.10
N ILE A 103 -10.76 -20.91 -5.09
CA ILE A 103 -11.85 -21.70 -5.68
C ILE A 103 -11.71 -21.77 -7.20
N SER A 104 -11.50 -20.64 -7.87
CA SER A 104 -11.34 -20.60 -9.33
C SER A 104 -10.13 -21.40 -9.80
N PHE A 105 -9.01 -21.37 -9.06
CA PHE A 105 -7.84 -22.20 -9.35
C PHE A 105 -8.15 -23.69 -9.24
N SER A 106 -8.89 -24.10 -8.21
CA SER A 106 -9.30 -25.50 -8.03
C SER A 106 -10.18 -25.97 -9.19
N LEU A 107 -11.16 -25.16 -9.60
CA LEU A 107 -12.01 -25.45 -10.76
C LEU A 107 -11.21 -25.53 -12.06
N LEU A 108 -10.26 -24.61 -12.27
CA LEU A 108 -9.39 -24.62 -13.44
C LEU A 108 -8.51 -25.87 -13.47
N PHE A 109 -7.99 -26.31 -12.32
CA PHE A 109 -7.19 -27.53 -12.23
C PHE A 109 -8.01 -28.77 -12.62
N PHE A 110 -9.25 -28.90 -12.14
CA PHE A 110 -10.14 -29.99 -12.57
C PHE A 110 -10.55 -29.88 -14.05
N ALA A 111 -10.79 -28.67 -14.55
CA ALA A 111 -11.07 -28.43 -15.97
C ALA A 111 -9.88 -28.88 -16.85
N TRP A 112 -8.65 -28.59 -16.41
CA TRP A 112 -7.43 -29.00 -17.08
C TRP A 112 -7.26 -30.52 -17.12
N LEU A 113 -7.51 -31.21 -16.00
CA LEU A 113 -7.47 -32.69 -15.95
C LEU A 113 -8.50 -33.32 -16.89
N ASN A 114 -9.72 -32.79 -16.92
CA ASN A 114 -10.77 -33.28 -17.82
C ASN A 114 -10.45 -32.98 -19.29
N PHE A 115 -9.86 -31.82 -19.57
CA PHE A 115 -9.38 -31.46 -20.91
C PHE A 115 -8.30 -32.44 -21.39
N ALA A 116 -7.30 -32.73 -20.55
CA ALA A 116 -6.26 -33.71 -20.85
C ALA A 116 -6.85 -35.10 -21.11
N ASN A 117 -7.77 -35.56 -20.25
CA ASN A 117 -8.46 -36.83 -20.42
C ASN A 117 -9.29 -36.88 -21.72
N ALA A 118 -9.91 -35.76 -22.10
CA ALA A 118 -10.69 -35.67 -23.32
C ALA A 118 -9.81 -35.77 -24.58
N LEU A 119 -8.63 -35.14 -24.55
CA LEU A 119 -7.64 -35.25 -25.62
C LEU A 119 -7.09 -36.68 -25.75
N THR A 120 -6.80 -37.36 -24.65
CA THR A 120 -6.26 -38.73 -24.70
C THR A 120 -7.29 -39.75 -25.16
N ASN A 121 -8.55 -39.60 -24.75
CA ASN A 121 -9.62 -40.54 -25.09
C ASN A 121 -10.36 -40.18 -26.39
N GLY A 122 -10.01 -39.07 -27.03
CA GLY A 122 -10.68 -38.58 -28.25
C GLY A 122 -12.14 -38.16 -28.03
N SER A 123 -12.56 -37.91 -26.78
CA SER A 123 -13.90 -37.41 -26.49
C SER A 123 -13.98 -35.90 -26.77
N GLY A 124 -15.12 -35.40 -27.23
CA GLY A 124 -15.32 -33.97 -27.44
C GLY A 124 -15.07 -33.13 -26.18
N ILE A 125 -14.47 -31.95 -26.35
CA ILE A 125 -14.20 -31.02 -25.24
C ILE A 125 -15.53 -30.50 -24.70
N GLN A 126 -15.74 -30.68 -23.40
CA GLN A 126 -16.96 -30.23 -22.74
C GLN A 126 -16.96 -28.70 -22.57
N TRP A 127 -18.09 -28.06 -22.83
CA TRP A 127 -18.19 -26.60 -22.87
C TRP A 127 -17.87 -25.92 -21.52
N TRP A 128 -18.14 -26.58 -20.39
CA TRP A 128 -17.91 -26.02 -19.05
C TRP A 128 -16.42 -25.74 -18.78
N ILE A 129 -15.49 -26.41 -19.46
CA ILE A 129 -14.05 -26.19 -19.36
C ILE A 129 -13.70 -24.75 -19.76
N PHE A 130 -14.33 -24.24 -20.81
CA PHE A 130 -14.19 -22.84 -21.22
C PHE A 130 -14.78 -21.88 -20.18
N GLY A 131 -15.91 -22.23 -19.58
CA GLY A 131 -16.52 -21.46 -18.49
C GLY A 131 -15.60 -21.34 -17.26
N ALA A 132 -14.95 -22.42 -16.87
CA ALA A 132 -13.95 -22.41 -15.79
C ALA A 132 -12.75 -21.51 -16.12
N GLY A 133 -12.28 -21.55 -17.38
CA GLY A 133 -11.21 -20.67 -17.86
C GLY A 133 -11.58 -19.18 -17.81
N ILE A 134 -12.77 -18.82 -18.29
CA ILE A 134 -13.26 -17.43 -18.25
C ILE A 134 -13.42 -16.96 -16.79
N PHE A 135 -14.01 -17.79 -15.93
CA PHE A 135 -14.19 -17.45 -14.51
C PHE A 135 -12.84 -17.17 -13.83
N PHE A 136 -11.83 -18.00 -14.08
CA PHE A 136 -10.47 -17.77 -13.57
C PHE A 136 -9.81 -16.50 -14.12
N ALA A 137 -10.02 -16.20 -15.41
CA ALA A 137 -9.51 -14.96 -15.98
C ALA A 137 -10.14 -13.72 -15.30
N VAL A 138 -11.45 -13.74 -15.03
CA VAL A 138 -12.16 -12.66 -14.33
C VAL A 138 -11.65 -12.50 -12.89
N THR A 139 -11.44 -13.59 -12.16
CA THR A 139 -10.92 -13.52 -10.77
C THR A 139 -9.49 -12.99 -10.72
N ILE A 140 -8.63 -13.32 -11.70
CA ILE A 140 -7.30 -12.72 -11.83
C ILE A 140 -7.40 -11.22 -12.13
N LEU A 141 -8.28 -10.80 -13.03
CA LEU A 141 -8.48 -9.39 -13.36
C LEU A 141 -9.02 -8.56 -12.19
N ALA A 142 -9.63 -9.19 -11.18
CA ALA A 142 -10.06 -8.53 -9.95
C ALA A 142 -8.91 -8.28 -8.95
N ILE A 143 -7.77 -8.96 -9.09
CA ILE A 143 -6.62 -8.82 -8.16
C ILE A 143 -6.08 -7.38 -8.11
N PRO A 144 -5.83 -6.67 -9.23
CA PRO A 144 -5.31 -5.31 -9.19
C PRO A 144 -6.25 -4.32 -8.50
N LEU A 145 -7.56 -4.58 -8.54
CA LEU A 145 -8.58 -3.77 -7.85
C LEU A 145 -8.53 -3.99 -6.34
N ALA A 146 -8.40 -5.25 -5.90
CA ALA A 146 -8.39 -5.59 -4.48
C ALA A 146 -7.05 -5.35 -3.78
N PHE A 147 -5.94 -5.44 -4.51
CA PHE A 147 -4.58 -5.25 -3.99
C PHE A 147 -3.93 -3.94 -4.44
N GLY A 148 -4.68 -3.08 -5.13
CA GLY A 148 -4.22 -1.77 -5.55
C GLY A 148 -3.78 -0.91 -4.36
N ILE A 149 -2.71 -0.13 -4.56
CA ILE A 149 -2.26 0.86 -3.57
C ILE A 149 -3.35 1.94 -3.42
N ASN A 150 -3.72 2.26 -2.18
CA ASN A 150 -4.75 3.24 -1.85
C ASN A 150 -4.47 4.61 -2.46
N LYS A 151 -5.52 5.35 -2.84
CA LYS A 151 -5.40 6.70 -3.41
C LYS A 151 -4.61 7.64 -2.50
N LEU A 152 -4.88 7.60 -1.19
CA LEU A 152 -4.15 8.36 -0.17
C LEU A 152 -2.65 7.99 -0.15
N GLN A 153 -2.31 6.70 -0.25
CA GLN A 153 -0.92 6.25 -0.27
C GLN A 153 -0.21 6.61 -1.59
N LYS A 154 -0.96 6.77 -2.68
CA LYS A 154 -0.43 7.27 -3.96
C LYS A 154 -0.18 8.78 -3.95
N SER A 155 -0.93 9.56 -3.17
CA SER A 155 -0.75 11.02 -3.09
C SER A 155 0.24 11.44 -2.02
N LEU A 156 0.26 10.75 -0.88
CA LEU A 156 1.15 10.99 0.26
C LEU A 156 1.90 9.71 0.61
N ARG A 157 3.18 9.66 0.26
CA ARG A 157 4.05 8.49 0.46
C ARG A 157 5.24 8.82 1.33
N ILE A 158 5.39 8.11 2.45
CA ILE A 158 6.51 8.32 3.38
C ILE A 158 7.72 7.51 2.92
N VAL A 159 8.63 8.09 2.15
CA VAL A 159 9.75 7.37 1.49
C VAL A 159 10.68 6.69 2.49
N GLY A 160 10.88 7.27 3.67
CA GLY A 160 11.70 6.70 4.72
C GLY A 160 12.07 7.73 5.79
N PHE A 161 13.02 7.34 6.63
CA PHE A 161 13.58 8.18 7.68
C PHE A 161 15.08 8.30 7.48
N ASP A 162 15.63 9.39 7.98
CA ASP A 162 17.08 9.57 8.16
C ASP A 162 17.64 8.42 9.04
N PRO A 163 18.89 7.93 8.87
CA PRO A 163 19.54 6.99 9.79
C PRO A 163 19.43 7.33 11.29
N ALA A 164 19.29 8.61 11.65
CA ALA A 164 19.06 9.04 13.03
C ALA A 164 17.57 9.08 13.46
N ALA A 165 16.65 8.69 12.57
CA ALA A 165 15.19 8.77 12.72
C ALA A 165 14.62 10.17 13.06
N GLN A 166 15.45 11.22 12.97
CA GLN A 166 15.06 12.60 13.28
C GLN A 166 14.23 13.24 12.16
N ASN A 167 14.56 12.94 10.89
CA ASN A 167 13.87 13.50 9.73
C ASN A 167 13.09 12.42 8.98
N VAL A 168 11.95 12.83 8.42
CA VAL A 168 11.06 12.02 7.58
C VAL A 168 11.13 12.55 6.16
N TRP A 169 11.24 11.64 5.20
CA TRP A 169 11.11 11.96 3.78
C TRP A 169 9.68 11.66 3.33
N ILE A 170 8.97 12.70 2.88
CA ILE A 170 7.59 12.60 2.42
C ILE A 170 7.56 12.98 0.93
N GLN A 171 7.04 12.08 0.11
CA GLN A 171 6.73 12.33 -1.28
C GLN A 171 5.27 12.77 -1.38
N LEU A 172 5.06 14.00 -1.84
CA LEU A 172 3.76 14.60 -2.08
C LEU A 172 3.57 14.71 -3.60
N LYS A 173 2.51 14.08 -4.11
CA LYS A 173 2.24 14.06 -5.56
C LYS A 173 1.50 15.31 -6.05
N ASN A 174 0.65 15.90 -5.22
CA ASN A 174 -0.13 17.08 -5.58
C ASN A 174 0.71 18.34 -5.29
N ASP A 175 0.94 19.17 -6.32
CA ASP A 175 1.75 20.37 -6.23
C ASP A 175 1.11 21.43 -5.32
N GLU A 176 -0.20 21.61 -5.40
CA GLU A 176 -0.95 22.57 -4.56
C GLU A 176 -0.86 22.17 -3.08
N TYR A 177 -1.05 20.88 -2.78
CA TYR A 177 -0.88 20.37 -1.42
C TYR A 177 0.56 20.50 -0.93
N ARG A 178 1.55 20.32 -1.82
CA ARG A 178 2.97 20.47 -1.48
C ARG A 178 3.30 21.92 -1.12
N GLU A 179 2.78 22.88 -1.87
CA GLU A 179 2.98 24.31 -1.56
C GLU A 179 2.38 24.68 -0.20
N GLU A 180 1.15 24.23 0.09
CA GLU A 180 0.53 24.52 1.39
C GLU A 180 1.28 23.83 2.54
N PHE A 181 1.72 22.59 2.34
CA PHE A 181 2.55 21.87 3.30
C PHE A 181 3.88 22.58 3.56
N LEU A 182 4.50 23.17 2.53
CA LEU A 182 5.73 23.96 2.68
C LEU A 182 5.48 25.28 3.42
N LYS A 183 4.32 25.92 3.25
CA LYS A 183 3.97 27.15 4.00
C LYS A 183 3.83 26.87 5.49
N GLU A 184 3.12 25.81 5.86
CA GLU A 184 2.90 25.41 7.26
C GLU A 184 4.18 24.96 7.97
N ASN A 185 5.16 24.44 7.22
CA ASN A 185 6.42 23.91 7.77
C ASN A 185 7.66 24.67 7.25
N ALA A 186 7.52 25.96 6.89
CA ALA A 186 8.54 26.72 6.17
C ALA A 186 9.90 26.81 6.87
N MET A 187 9.93 26.71 8.20
CA MET A 187 11.17 26.79 8.99
C MET A 187 11.96 25.47 9.05
N ASP A 188 11.30 24.35 8.78
CA ASP A 188 11.78 23.00 9.10
C ASP A 188 11.80 22.07 7.86
N THR A 189 11.55 22.60 6.66
CA THR A 189 11.41 21.83 5.41
C THR A 189 12.61 22.01 4.46
N GLU A 190 13.15 20.90 3.96
CA GLU A 190 14.12 20.89 2.88
C GLU A 190 13.57 20.10 1.68
N LEU A 191 13.65 20.67 0.47
CA LEU A 191 13.36 19.94 -0.77
C LEU A 191 14.58 19.16 -1.20
N VAL A 192 14.42 17.84 -1.33
CA VAL A 192 15.50 16.92 -1.68
C VAL A 192 15.12 16.19 -2.97
N SER A 193 15.98 16.22 -3.98
CA SER A 193 15.74 15.55 -5.27
C SER A 193 16.30 14.13 -5.34
N TRP A 194 17.16 13.74 -4.40
CA TRP A 194 17.76 12.41 -4.37
C TRP A 194 18.12 11.95 -2.95
N VAL A 195 18.04 10.64 -2.71
CA VAL A 195 18.47 10.03 -1.44
C VAL A 195 19.53 8.96 -1.73
N LYS A 196 20.63 8.97 -0.97
CA LYS A 196 21.60 7.86 -0.94
C LYS A 196 21.13 6.85 0.09
N ARG A 197 20.82 5.62 -0.35
CA ARG A 197 20.52 4.52 0.56
C ARG A 197 21.73 3.60 0.71
N ALA A 198 21.96 3.12 1.94
CA ALA A 198 22.98 2.14 2.30
C ALA A 198 22.52 0.71 1.96
#